data_AF-A0A497CUX7-F1
#
_entry.id   AF-A0A497CUX7-F1
#
_cell.length_a   1.000
_cell.length_b   1.000
_cell.length_c   1.000
_cell.angle_alpha   90.00
_cell.angle_beta   90.00
_cell.angle_gamma   90.00
#
_symmetry.space_group_name_H-M   'P 1'
#
loop_
_entity.id
_entity.type
_entity.pdbx_description
1 polymer ?
#
loop_
_entity_poly.entity_id
_entity_poly.type
_entity_poly.pdbx_seq_one_letter_code
_entity_poly.pdbx_strand_id
1 'polypeptide(L)'
;MCGLLLLAPSCKTDNDDPNPTYTLTQADLNKATEVEDLDVTGTEYGADVSIPHNGMPISPDSTYRNIYSNNSNSNIIEIGTIFTKKTWMKNPDGSKGMLQVTFAMAKREVGYNPAGGDFEYVMMPNNGSNDYDTNPNGILPDESNTDMRGKLGTCAGCHAKISSYIFVRP
;
A
#
# COMPACT_ATOMS: atom_id res chain seq x y z
N MET A 1 -20.88 17.13 -60.57
CA MET A 1 -21.01 17.43 -59.13
C MET A 1 -22.36 16.94 -58.64
N CYS A 2 -22.39 15.79 -57.95
CA CYS A 2 -23.24 15.57 -56.79
C CYS A 2 -22.70 14.30 -56.11
N GLY A 3 -22.25 14.46 -54.88
CA GLY A 3 -21.38 13.52 -54.18
C GLY A 3 -22.06 12.21 -53.82
N LEU A 4 -21.27 11.15 -53.93
CA LEU A 4 -21.52 9.83 -53.37
C LEU A 4 -21.60 9.98 -51.84
N LEU A 5 -22.79 9.76 -51.28
CA LEU A 5 -23.01 9.73 -49.83
C LEU A 5 -22.32 8.48 -49.27
N LEU A 6 -21.16 8.65 -48.64
CA LEU A 6 -20.53 7.64 -47.79
C LEU A 6 -21.39 7.43 -46.55
N LEU A 7 -22.05 6.27 -46.46
CA LEU A 7 -22.58 5.73 -45.22
C LEU A 7 -21.39 5.51 -44.27
N ALA A 8 -21.25 6.38 -43.27
CA ALA A 8 -20.32 6.15 -42.17
C ALA A 8 -20.77 4.90 -41.40
N PRO A 9 -19.88 3.91 -41.16
CA PRO A 9 -20.21 2.84 -40.24
C PRO A 9 -20.38 3.45 -38.85
N SER A 10 -21.54 3.15 -38.24
CA SER A 10 -21.83 3.42 -36.84
C SER A 10 -20.71 2.84 -35.97
N CYS A 11 -19.83 3.69 -35.46
CA CYS A 11 -18.93 3.30 -34.37
C CYS A 11 -19.81 2.91 -33.19
N LYS A 12 -19.96 1.61 -32.93
CA LYS A 12 -20.21 1.16 -31.57
C LYS A 12 -19.04 1.70 -30.76
N THR A 13 -19.33 2.51 -29.75
CA THR A 13 -18.39 2.74 -28.67
C THR A 13 -18.28 1.42 -27.93
N ASP A 14 -17.42 0.54 -28.42
CA ASP A 14 -16.94 -0.60 -27.66
C ASP A 14 -16.15 0.01 -26.49
N ASN A 15 -16.84 0.21 -25.37
CA ASN A 15 -16.27 0.61 -24.07
C ASN A 15 -15.43 -0.54 -23.46
N ASP A 16 -14.92 -1.44 -24.29
CA ASP A 16 -14.08 -2.58 -23.93
C ASP A 16 -12.59 -2.24 -24.01
N ASP A 17 -12.23 -0.95 -24.00
CA ASP A 17 -10.84 -0.60 -23.69
C ASP A 17 -10.63 -0.92 -22.20
N PRO A 18 -9.81 -1.93 -21.86
CA PRO A 18 -9.54 -2.21 -20.46
C PRO A 18 -8.91 -0.95 -19.86
N ASN A 19 -9.53 -0.42 -18.80
CA ASN A 19 -8.92 0.67 -18.04
C ASN A 19 -7.46 0.28 -17.74
N PRO A 20 -6.49 1.18 -17.97
CA PRO A 20 -5.09 0.86 -17.80
C PRO A 20 -4.86 0.30 -16.40
N THR A 21 -4.32 -0.91 -16.33
CA THR A 21 -3.99 -1.57 -15.07
C THR A 21 -2.71 -0.94 -14.54
N TYR A 22 -2.74 -0.44 -13.31
CA TYR A 22 -1.51 -0.05 -12.63
C TYR A 22 -0.71 -1.31 -12.28
N THR A 23 0.58 -1.21 -12.07
CA THR A 23 1.39 -2.33 -11.55
C THR A 23 2.45 -1.72 -10.66
N LEU A 24 2.45 -2.09 -9.38
CA LEU A 24 3.44 -1.58 -8.43
C LEU A 24 4.82 -2.08 -8.82
N THR A 25 5.76 -1.15 -9.02
CA THR A 25 7.16 -1.46 -9.29
C THR A 25 8.04 -1.08 -8.09
N GLN A 26 9.26 -1.63 -8.02
CA GLN A 26 10.24 -1.23 -6.99
C GLN A 26 10.52 0.29 -7.05
N ALA A 27 10.58 0.85 -8.27
CA ALA A 27 10.83 2.28 -8.46
C ALA A 27 9.68 3.12 -7.90
N ASP A 28 8.44 2.68 -8.01
CA ASP A 28 7.30 3.37 -7.41
C ASP A 28 7.29 3.24 -5.88
N LEU A 29 7.58 2.04 -5.37
CA LEU A 29 7.70 1.82 -3.93
C LEU A 29 8.78 2.73 -3.30
N ASN A 30 9.89 2.94 -4.01
CA ASN A 30 10.99 3.81 -3.54
C ASN A 30 10.62 5.30 -3.53
N LYS A 31 9.55 5.74 -4.21
CA LYS A 31 9.06 7.13 -4.18
C LYS A 31 8.24 7.46 -2.94
N ALA A 32 7.81 6.47 -2.17
CA ALA A 32 7.03 6.70 -0.95
C ALA A 32 7.94 7.15 0.20
N THR A 33 8.37 8.41 0.15
CA THR A 33 9.33 9.01 1.08
C THR A 33 8.78 10.17 1.88
N GLU A 34 7.64 10.73 1.45
CA GLU A 34 7.01 11.85 2.16
C GLU A 34 6.42 11.37 3.48
N VAL A 35 6.65 12.14 4.56
CA VAL A 35 6.24 11.75 5.90
C VAL A 35 4.74 12.01 6.10
N GLU A 36 3.99 10.97 6.50
CA GLU A 36 2.62 11.11 6.99
C GLU A 36 2.55 11.12 8.51
N ASP A 37 3.29 10.20 9.16
CA ASP A 37 3.32 10.08 10.62
C ASP A 37 4.64 9.43 11.07
N LEU A 38 5.15 9.83 12.24
CA LEU A 38 6.40 9.33 12.80
C LEU A 38 6.18 8.88 14.24
N ASP A 39 6.91 7.83 14.62
CA ASP A 39 6.99 7.36 16.00
C ASP A 39 5.63 6.94 16.59
N VAL A 40 4.72 6.47 15.73
CA VAL A 40 3.42 5.95 16.15
C VAL A 40 3.62 4.72 17.03
N THR A 41 3.02 4.73 18.22
CA THR A 41 3.03 3.63 19.19
C THR A 41 1.62 3.34 19.71
N GLY A 42 1.43 2.19 20.35
CA GLY A 42 0.15 1.78 20.93
C GLY A 42 -0.88 1.35 19.90
N THR A 43 -2.13 1.19 20.35
CA THR A 43 -3.25 0.69 19.53
C THR A 43 -3.43 1.54 18.29
N GLU A 44 -3.11 0.99 17.12
CA GLU A 44 -3.34 1.69 15.86
C GLU A 44 -4.85 1.85 15.62
N TYR A 45 -5.28 3.10 15.43
CA TYR A 45 -6.63 3.42 14.98
C TYR A 45 -7.76 2.87 15.87
N GLY A 46 -7.51 2.72 17.18
CA GLY A 46 -8.52 2.28 18.15
C GLY A 46 -8.86 0.79 18.10
N ALA A 47 -8.13 -0.03 17.32
CA ALA A 47 -8.27 -1.47 17.28
C ALA A 47 -6.96 -2.16 17.69
N ASP A 48 -7.02 -3.13 18.60
CA ASP A 48 -5.85 -3.94 18.99
C ASP A 48 -5.56 -4.95 17.88
N VAL A 49 -4.85 -4.50 16.85
CA VAL A 49 -4.49 -5.33 15.69
C VAL A 49 -3.02 -5.71 15.80
N SER A 50 -2.75 -6.91 16.33
CA SER A 50 -1.41 -7.50 16.24
C SER A 50 -1.29 -8.28 14.93
N ILE A 51 -0.64 -7.68 13.93
CA ILE A 51 -0.23 -8.40 12.72
C ILE A 51 1.10 -9.09 13.03
N PRO A 52 1.32 -10.36 12.61
CA PRO A 52 2.62 -11.00 12.76
C PRO A 52 3.70 -10.23 12.00
N HIS A 53 4.79 -9.88 12.67
CA HIS A 53 5.98 -9.30 12.04
C HIS A 53 7.02 -10.42 12.00
N ASN A 54 7.24 -11.04 10.84
CA ASN A 54 8.14 -12.19 10.69
C ASN A 54 7.73 -13.44 11.53
N GLY A 55 6.43 -13.77 11.55
CA GLY A 55 5.91 -14.98 12.21
C GLY A 55 5.64 -14.85 13.72
N MET A 56 6.05 -13.75 14.35
CA MET A 56 5.75 -13.48 15.76
C MET A 56 4.69 -12.36 15.87
N PRO A 57 3.58 -12.57 16.60
CA PRO A 57 2.69 -11.48 16.97
C PRO A 57 3.47 -10.49 17.86
N ILE A 58 3.51 -9.23 17.46
CA ILE A 58 4.12 -8.16 18.25
C ILE A 58 3.01 -7.23 18.70
N SER A 59 2.98 -6.90 19.99
CA SER A 59 2.01 -5.94 20.52
C SER A 59 2.26 -4.56 19.90
N PRO A 60 1.21 -3.82 19.53
CA PRO A 60 1.34 -2.44 19.06
C PRO A 60 2.08 -1.51 20.05
N ASP A 61 2.04 -1.79 21.36
CA ASP A 61 2.80 -1.03 22.37
C ASP A 61 4.31 -1.31 22.36
N SER A 62 4.71 -2.43 21.76
CA SER A 62 6.10 -2.88 21.69
C SER A 62 6.82 -2.45 20.40
N THR A 63 6.19 -1.59 19.60
CA THR A 63 6.75 -1.14 18.32
C THR A 63 6.64 0.36 18.11
N TYR A 64 7.57 0.89 17.32
CA TYR A 64 7.50 2.20 16.69
C TYR A 64 7.16 2.04 15.22
N ARG A 65 6.29 2.91 14.69
CA ARG A 65 5.86 2.84 13.30
C ARG A 65 5.95 4.20 12.66
N ASN A 66 6.60 4.25 11.51
CA ASN A 66 6.67 5.46 10.69
C ASN A 66 5.92 5.17 9.39
N ILE A 67 5.10 6.12 8.99
CA ILE A 67 4.24 6.04 7.82
C ILE A 67 4.71 7.07 6.80
N TYR A 68 4.90 6.61 5.57
CA TYR A 68 5.31 7.44 4.44
C TYR A 68 4.35 7.29 3.27
N SER A 69 4.35 8.25 2.36
CA SER A 69 3.57 8.22 1.12
C SER A 69 4.35 8.81 -0.06
N ASN A 70 3.88 8.54 -1.28
CA ASN A 70 4.26 9.29 -2.48
C ASN A 70 3.24 10.39 -2.83
N ASN A 71 2.21 10.59 -2.00
CA ASN A 71 1.08 11.49 -2.23
C ASN A 71 0.74 12.28 -0.96
N SER A 72 1.75 12.90 -0.35
CA SER A 72 1.52 13.68 0.87
C SER A 72 0.67 14.93 0.61
N ASN A 73 -0.15 15.29 1.59
CA ASN A 73 -1.01 16.48 1.59
C ASN A 73 -2.12 16.52 0.53
N SER A 74 -2.36 15.42 -0.20
CA SER A 74 -3.59 15.24 -0.97
C SER A 74 -4.65 14.54 -0.11
N ASN A 75 -5.89 15.00 -0.25
CA ASN A 75 -7.05 14.26 0.26
C ASN A 75 -7.54 13.21 -0.76
N ILE A 76 -7.01 13.25 -1.98
CA ILE A 76 -7.42 12.38 -3.08
C ILE A 76 -6.43 11.23 -3.19
N ILE A 77 -6.94 10.00 -3.04
CA ILE A 77 -6.17 8.76 -3.24
C ILE A 77 -6.40 8.28 -4.68
N GLU A 78 -5.52 8.70 -5.58
CA GLU A 78 -5.53 8.26 -6.98
C GLU A 78 -4.81 6.91 -7.15
N ILE A 79 -5.08 6.23 -8.27
CA ILE A 79 -4.35 5.02 -8.69
C ILE A 79 -2.84 5.31 -8.68
N GLY A 80 -2.04 4.41 -8.09
CA GLY A 80 -0.60 4.61 -7.92
C GLY A 80 -0.21 5.38 -6.65
N THR A 81 -1.17 5.84 -5.85
CA THR A 81 -0.88 6.30 -4.48
C THR A 81 -0.35 5.13 -3.66
N ILE A 82 0.79 5.33 -3.00
CA ILE A 82 1.46 4.33 -2.18
C ILE A 82 1.57 4.86 -0.75
N PHE A 83 1.27 4.01 0.21
CA PHE A 83 1.60 4.20 1.61
C PHE A 83 2.55 3.10 2.05
N THR A 84 3.58 3.45 2.82
CA THR A 84 4.46 2.48 3.46
C THR A 84 4.43 2.67 4.97
N LYS A 85 4.56 1.57 5.70
CA LYS A 85 4.66 1.56 7.16
C LYS A 85 5.86 0.74 7.57
N LYS A 86 6.91 1.41 8.03
CA LYS A 86 8.09 0.76 8.59
C LYS A 86 7.86 0.52 10.07
N THR A 87 8.12 -0.69 10.53
CA THR A 87 7.85 -1.09 11.92
C THR A 87 9.11 -1.56 12.61
N TRP A 88 9.51 -0.88 13.68
CA TRP A 88 10.66 -1.20 14.52
C TRP A 88 10.21 -1.73 15.87
N MET A 89 11.02 -2.60 16.46
CA MET A 89 10.87 -2.93 17.88
C MET A 89 11.15 -1.71 18.74
N LYS A 90 10.46 -1.60 19.88
CA LYS A 90 10.80 -0.68 20.95
C LYS A 90 11.80 -1.35 21.89
N ASN A 91 12.94 -0.71 22.12
CA ASN A 91 13.91 -1.16 23.11
C ASN A 91 13.41 -0.88 24.54
N PRO A 92 13.97 -1.54 25.58
CA PRO A 92 13.58 -1.29 26.97
C PRO A 92 13.76 0.16 27.44
N ASP A 93 14.72 0.88 26.86
CA ASP A 93 14.99 2.29 27.13
C ASP A 93 14.02 3.25 26.39
N GLY A 94 13.08 2.69 25.61
CA GLY A 94 12.14 3.45 24.80
C GLY A 94 12.70 3.96 23.48
N SER A 95 13.92 3.59 23.09
CA SER A 95 14.45 3.93 21.76
C SER A 95 13.92 2.98 20.67
N LYS A 96 14.07 3.39 19.40
CA LYS A 96 13.85 2.49 18.25
C LYS A 96 14.95 1.43 18.20
N GLY A 97 14.54 0.18 18.24
CA GLY A 97 15.39 -0.99 18.03
C GLY A 97 15.38 -1.44 16.57
N MET A 98 15.45 -2.75 16.39
CA MET A 98 15.56 -3.39 15.08
C MET A 98 14.30 -3.22 14.22
N LEU A 99 14.48 -2.83 12.96
CA LEU A 99 13.41 -2.88 11.96
C LEU A 99 12.94 -4.33 11.76
N GLN A 100 11.64 -4.56 11.82
CA GLN A 100 11.04 -5.89 11.70
C GLN A 100 10.46 -6.14 10.31
N VAL A 101 9.72 -5.17 9.77
CA VAL A 101 9.01 -5.30 8.50
C VAL A 101 8.63 -3.92 8.00
N THR A 102 8.62 -3.78 6.68
CA THR A 102 7.92 -2.70 6.00
C THR A 102 6.66 -3.26 5.37
N PHE A 103 5.51 -2.67 5.66
CA PHE A 103 4.29 -2.89 4.91
C PHE A 103 4.17 -1.82 3.84
N ALA A 104 3.54 -2.16 2.72
CA ALA A 104 3.09 -1.17 1.76
C ALA A 104 1.67 -1.47 1.31
N MET A 105 0.99 -0.43 0.84
CA MET A 105 -0.23 -0.59 0.07
C MET A 105 -0.24 0.42 -1.07
N ALA A 106 -0.64 -0.04 -2.25
CA ALA A 106 -0.68 0.75 -3.47
C ALA A 106 -2.11 0.75 -4.04
N LYS A 107 -2.64 1.94 -4.33
CA LYS A 107 -3.99 2.09 -4.87
C LYS A 107 -4.03 1.55 -6.29
N ARG A 108 -4.99 0.66 -6.53
CA ARG A 108 -5.27 0.00 -7.81
C ARG A 108 -6.53 0.57 -8.43
N GLU A 109 -6.76 0.16 -9.67
CA GLU A 109 -7.98 0.34 -10.42
C GLU A 109 -9.22 -0.15 -9.65
N VAL A 110 -10.34 0.54 -9.86
CA VAL A 110 -11.63 0.17 -9.26
C VAL A 110 -11.98 -1.27 -9.63
N GLY A 111 -12.33 -2.09 -8.64
CA GLY A 111 -12.68 -3.49 -8.84
C GLY A 111 -11.52 -4.46 -8.60
N TYR A 112 -10.28 -3.98 -8.43
CA TYR A 112 -9.14 -4.85 -8.13
C TYR A 112 -9.34 -5.60 -6.80
N ASN A 113 -9.69 -4.90 -5.73
CA ASN A 113 -9.88 -5.48 -4.40
C ASN A 113 -10.91 -4.67 -3.59
N PRO A 114 -12.21 -4.72 -3.94
CA PRO A 114 -13.20 -3.83 -3.34
C PRO A 114 -13.27 -3.93 -1.81
N ALA A 115 -13.09 -5.13 -1.26
CA ALA A 115 -13.08 -5.38 0.18
C ALA A 115 -11.87 -4.74 0.90
N GLY A 116 -10.78 -4.48 0.18
CA GLY A 116 -9.59 -3.76 0.66
C GLY A 116 -9.51 -2.34 0.11
N GLY A 117 -10.62 -1.74 -0.32
CA GLY A 117 -10.63 -0.38 -0.87
C GLY A 117 -9.82 -0.24 -2.16
N ASP A 118 -9.75 -1.30 -2.97
CA ASP A 118 -8.95 -1.39 -4.20
C ASP A 118 -7.46 -1.12 -3.97
N PHE A 119 -6.91 -1.63 -2.88
CA PHE A 119 -5.48 -1.66 -2.65
C PHE A 119 -4.87 -3.03 -2.93
N GLU A 120 -3.67 -2.99 -3.51
CA GLU A 120 -2.67 -4.05 -3.44
C GLU A 120 -1.86 -3.86 -2.15
N TYR A 121 -1.71 -4.91 -1.35
CA TYR A 121 -0.98 -4.92 -0.09
C TYR A 121 0.32 -5.70 -0.25
N VAL A 122 1.35 -5.27 0.48
CA VAL A 122 2.69 -5.85 0.45
C VAL A 122 3.24 -5.96 1.87
N MET A 123 3.85 -7.10 2.17
CA MET A 123 4.64 -7.35 3.38
C MET A 123 6.09 -7.60 2.99
N MET A 124 7.03 -6.84 3.58
CA MET A 124 8.46 -6.95 3.33
C MET A 124 9.20 -7.11 4.67
N PRO A 125 9.29 -8.34 5.20
CA PRO A 125 10.04 -8.62 6.42
C PRO A 125 11.51 -8.23 6.27
N ASN A 126 12.08 -7.66 7.33
CA ASN A 126 13.51 -7.39 7.36
C ASN A 126 14.27 -8.68 7.68
N ASN A 127 14.87 -9.27 6.65
CA ASN A 127 15.72 -10.46 6.76
C ASN A 127 17.22 -10.12 6.77
N GLY A 128 17.58 -8.83 6.83
CA GLY A 128 18.96 -8.35 6.80
C GLY A 128 19.61 -8.28 5.41
N SER A 129 18.91 -8.66 4.33
CA SER A 129 19.47 -8.63 2.96
C SER A 129 19.19 -7.34 2.20
N ASN A 130 18.31 -6.46 2.70
CA ASN A 130 17.97 -5.22 2.02
C ASN A 130 18.98 -4.11 2.34
N ASP A 131 19.47 -3.47 1.29
CA ASP A 131 20.11 -2.15 1.39
C ASP A 131 19.02 -1.06 1.44
N TYR A 132 18.83 -0.48 2.63
CA TYR A 132 17.82 0.55 2.86
C TYR A 132 18.23 1.94 2.38
N ASP A 133 19.47 2.15 1.92
CA ASP A 133 19.85 3.39 1.25
C ASP A 133 19.34 3.36 -0.20
N THR A 134 19.45 2.21 -0.86
CA THR A 134 18.98 2.01 -2.25
C THR A 134 17.48 1.72 -2.33
N ASN A 135 16.95 0.93 -1.40
CA ASN A 135 15.54 0.54 -1.34
C ASN A 135 14.95 0.95 0.02
N PRO A 136 14.60 2.23 0.19
CA PRO A 136 14.24 2.77 1.50
C PRO A 136 13.04 2.08 2.13
N ASN A 137 12.17 1.47 1.33
CA ASN A 137 10.95 0.80 1.78
C ASN A 137 11.04 -0.74 1.73
N GLY A 138 12.22 -1.31 1.50
CA GLY A 138 12.42 -2.75 1.33
C GLY A 138 12.38 -3.21 -0.12
N ILE A 139 12.59 -4.51 -0.32
CA ILE A 139 12.54 -5.15 -1.65
C ILE A 139 11.12 -5.63 -1.89
N LEU A 140 10.51 -5.13 -2.96
CA LEU A 140 9.19 -5.52 -3.42
C LEU A 140 9.20 -7.02 -3.77
N PRO A 141 8.34 -7.84 -3.14
CA PRO A 141 8.21 -9.25 -3.48
C PRO A 141 7.72 -9.43 -4.93
N ASP A 142 8.11 -10.55 -5.53
CA ASP A 142 7.60 -10.97 -6.83
C ASP A 142 6.06 -11.14 -6.79
N GLU A 143 5.39 -10.85 -7.90
CA GLU A 143 3.92 -10.93 -7.98
C GLU A 143 3.37 -12.34 -7.81
N SER A 144 4.18 -13.36 -8.08
CA SER A 144 3.83 -14.76 -7.81
C SER A 144 3.81 -15.09 -6.32
N ASN A 145 4.40 -14.25 -5.45
CA ASN A 145 4.39 -14.45 -4.00
C ASN A 145 3.12 -13.89 -3.37
N THR A 146 2.03 -14.65 -3.53
CA THR A 146 0.68 -14.26 -3.08
C THR A 146 0.51 -14.21 -1.56
N ASP A 147 1.48 -14.74 -0.80
CA ASP A 147 1.48 -14.66 0.67
C ASP A 147 2.04 -13.31 1.17
N MET A 148 2.86 -12.66 0.35
CA MET A 148 3.54 -11.40 0.71
C MET A 148 3.06 -10.21 -0.12
N ARG A 149 2.34 -10.42 -1.22
CA ARG A 149 1.92 -9.38 -2.14
C ARG A 149 0.56 -9.70 -2.78
N GLY A 150 -0.28 -8.69 -2.99
CA GLY A 150 -1.58 -8.83 -3.65
C GLY A 150 -2.74 -8.40 -2.77
N LYS A 151 -3.86 -9.11 -2.79
CA LYS A 151 -5.10 -8.68 -2.09
C LYS A 151 -5.07 -8.87 -0.56
N LEU A 152 -4.10 -9.65 -0.05
CA LEU A 152 -3.87 -10.05 1.35
C LEU A 152 -5.07 -9.81 2.29
N GLY A 153 -5.94 -10.83 2.43
CA GLY A 153 -7.24 -10.70 3.11
C GLY A 153 -7.16 -10.21 4.55
N THR A 154 -6.09 -10.54 5.29
CA THR A 154 -5.85 -10.03 6.66
C THR A 154 -5.64 -8.52 6.69
N CYS A 155 -4.88 -7.98 5.72
CA CYS A 155 -4.64 -6.55 5.59
C CYS A 155 -5.95 -5.84 5.21
N ALA A 156 -6.61 -6.32 4.14
CA ALA A 156 -7.89 -5.78 3.69
C ALA A 156 -8.95 -5.76 4.80
N GLY A 157 -9.10 -6.86 5.52
CA GLY A 157 -10.12 -7.00 6.57
C GLY A 157 -9.90 -6.09 7.79
N CYS A 158 -8.66 -5.74 8.11
CA CYS A 158 -8.37 -4.77 9.18
C CYS A 158 -8.57 -3.34 8.70
N HIS A 159 -8.08 -3.01 7.50
CA HIS A 159 -8.24 -1.67 6.93
C HIS A 159 -9.71 -1.32 6.64
N ALA A 160 -10.56 -2.29 6.27
CA ALA A 160 -11.99 -2.07 6.04
C ALA A 160 -12.79 -1.72 7.31
N LYS A 161 -12.26 -2.03 8.51
CA LYS A 161 -12.94 -1.79 9.79
C LYS A 161 -12.60 -0.44 10.40
N ILE A 162 -11.60 0.25 9.86
CA ILE A 162 -11.03 1.46 10.43
C ILE A 162 -11.44 2.65 9.57
N SER A 163 -12.13 3.63 10.17
CA SER A 163 -12.63 4.82 9.47
C SER A 163 -11.66 6.01 9.49
N SER A 164 -10.43 5.85 9.98
CA SER A 164 -9.53 6.99 10.28
C SER A 164 -8.39 7.23 9.27
N TYR A 165 -8.36 8.50 8.85
CA TYR A 165 -7.31 9.43 8.41
C TYR A 165 -6.46 9.21 7.14
N ILE A 166 -6.11 7.99 6.70
CA ILE A 166 -5.26 7.81 5.50
C ILE A 166 -5.97 7.05 4.36
N PHE A 167 -6.95 6.20 4.67
CA PHE A 167 -7.67 5.38 3.66
C PHE A 167 -8.98 5.99 3.19
N VAL A 168 -9.43 7.05 3.87
CA VAL A 168 -10.79 7.61 3.74
C VAL A 168 -10.76 9.13 3.77
N ARG A 169 -9.64 9.79 3.41
CA ARG A 169 -9.67 11.24 3.26
C ARG A 169 -10.78 11.57 2.22
N PRO A 170 -11.71 12.47 2.57
CA PRO A 170 -12.93 12.70 1.80
C PRO A 170 -12.63 13.22 0.39
#